data_AF-A0A1D1Z466-F1
#
_entry.id   AF-A0A1D1Z466-F1
#
_cell.length_a   1.000
_cell.length_b   1.000
_cell.length_c   1.000
_cell.angle_alpha   90.00
_cell.angle_beta   90.00
_cell.angle_gamma   90.00
#
_symmetry.space_group_name_H-M   'P 1'
#
loop_
_entity.id
_entity.type
_entity.pdbx_description
1 polymer ?
#
loop_
_entity_poly.entity_id
_entity_poly.type
_entity_poly.pdbx_seq_one_letter_code
_entity_poly.pdbx_strand_id
1 'polypeptide(L)'
;MDDTTSDLITKNLVFSICGVHSHAKQKGHSPVNVFWSSLSHYEQGSYVEAFELLGSRNGRNTFLQHITGDVPEVSEMTNPNLQLLLVVPLLRRMGKLALARGDVQMEVLFNCFGMISEQIGPESCREYAIHMMLPIYKVCEGFVGKVVSAEIKELASKARDAVRGVLGVDHFVKAYNEVRKSIEDKRDKRKRSEKLTAVINPVSCEEETKNCSQTPCPQEEENNNDEDGDMEKVMSCRQDGQVFVRD
;
A
#
# COMPACT_ATOMS: atom_id res chain seq x y z
N MET A 1 18.27 -15.08 -3.28
CA MET A 1 18.41 -14.87 -1.82
C MET A 1 18.30 -16.24 -1.19
N ASP A 2 19.12 -16.57 -0.20
CA ASP A 2 18.94 -17.85 0.49
C ASP A 2 17.83 -17.74 1.55
N ASP A 3 17.23 -18.88 1.90
CA ASP A 3 16.10 -18.95 2.83
C ASP A 3 16.47 -18.37 4.21
N THR A 4 17.74 -18.53 4.63
CA THR A 4 18.25 -18.00 5.89
C THR A 4 18.21 -16.48 5.95
N THR A 5 18.61 -15.78 4.88
CA THR A 5 18.56 -14.32 4.86
C THR A 5 17.13 -13.81 4.77
N SER A 6 16.26 -14.48 4.01
CA SER A 6 14.81 -14.16 3.93
C SER A 6 14.15 -14.26 5.31
N ASP A 7 14.43 -15.34 6.04
CA ASP A 7 13.93 -15.57 7.40
C ASP A 7 14.44 -14.53 8.40
N LEU A 8 15.74 -14.18 8.37
CA LEU A 8 16.31 -13.15 9.24
C LEU A 8 15.67 -11.77 9.01
N ILE A 9 15.50 -11.38 7.75
CA ILE A 9 14.83 -10.10 7.42
C ILE A 9 13.38 -10.12 7.88
N THR A 10 12.66 -11.21 7.63
CA THR A 10 11.28 -11.38 8.08
C THR A 10 11.17 -11.19 9.59
N LYS A 11 12.00 -11.89 10.36
CA LYS A 11 12.03 -11.79 11.83
C LYS A 11 12.34 -10.38 12.31
N ASN A 12 13.32 -9.71 11.70
CA ASN A 12 13.69 -8.35 12.08
C ASN A 12 12.56 -7.34 11.79
N LEU A 13 11.89 -7.45 10.65
CA LEU A 13 10.76 -6.59 10.30
C LEU A 13 9.58 -6.82 11.25
N VAL A 14 9.22 -8.08 11.49
CA VAL A 14 8.14 -8.45 12.44
C VAL A 14 8.46 -7.91 13.83
N PHE A 15 9.66 -8.16 14.34
CA PHE A 15 10.10 -7.66 15.65
C PHE A 15 10.00 -6.14 15.75
N SER A 16 10.48 -5.43 14.73
CA SER A 16 10.49 -3.97 14.73
C SER A 16 9.08 -3.39 14.71
N ILE A 17 8.20 -3.90 13.84
CA ILE A 17 6.83 -3.41 13.70
C ILE A 17 5.97 -3.76 14.92
N CYS A 18 6.09 -4.97 15.44
CA CYS A 18 5.39 -5.38 16.66
C CYS A 18 5.93 -4.62 17.89
N GLY A 19 7.22 -4.30 17.90
CA GLY A 19 7.85 -3.42 18.88
C GLY A 19 7.27 -2.01 18.86
N VAL A 20 7.17 -1.38 17.68
CA VAL A 20 6.54 -0.05 17.51
C VAL A 20 5.07 -0.10 17.92
N HIS A 21 4.32 -1.11 17.49
CA HIS A 21 2.94 -1.33 17.91
C HIS A 21 2.81 -1.38 19.44
N SER A 22 3.62 -2.23 20.09
CA SER A 22 3.59 -2.43 21.54
C SER A 22 3.99 -1.16 22.29
N HIS A 23 5.01 -0.45 21.82
CA HIS A 23 5.46 0.80 22.40
C HIS A 23 4.36 1.87 22.34
N ALA A 24 3.76 2.05 21.16
CA ALA A 24 2.67 3.01 20.97
C ALA A 24 1.43 2.63 21.79
N LYS A 25 1.15 1.32 21.93
CA LYS A 25 0.04 0.80 22.74
C LYS A 25 0.25 1.05 24.24
N GLN A 26 1.47 0.90 24.74
CA GLN A 26 1.83 1.19 26.13
C GLN A 26 1.67 2.67 26.49
N LYS A 27 1.87 3.57 25.53
CA LYS A 27 1.58 5.01 25.71
C LYS A 27 0.07 5.30 25.82
N GLY A 28 -0.79 4.31 25.60
CA GLY A 28 -2.23 4.35 25.85
C GLY A 28 -2.94 5.40 24.99
N HIS A 29 -3.99 6.00 25.54
CA HIS A 29 -4.72 7.11 24.93
C HIS A 29 -4.04 8.47 25.17
N SER A 30 -2.73 8.48 25.46
CA SER A 30 -1.99 9.74 25.58
C SER A 30 -2.14 10.52 24.27
N PRO A 31 -2.60 11.77 24.33
CA PRO A 31 -2.66 12.62 23.15
C PRO A 31 -1.30 12.68 22.44
N VAL A 32 -1.32 12.68 21.10
CA VAL A 32 -0.10 12.62 20.28
C VAL A 32 0.86 13.77 20.59
N ASN A 33 0.34 14.95 20.91
CA ASN A 33 1.14 16.10 21.35
C ASN A 33 1.89 15.83 22.68
N VAL A 34 1.30 15.12 23.63
CA VAL A 34 1.97 14.75 24.90
C VAL A 34 3.13 13.78 24.64
N PHE A 35 2.89 12.78 23.79
CA PHE A 35 3.97 11.91 23.32
C PHE A 35 5.08 12.72 22.66
N TRP A 36 4.73 13.61 21.73
CA TRP A 36 5.68 14.43 20.99
C TRP A 36 6.52 15.34 21.90
N SER A 37 5.88 16.02 22.86
CA SER A 37 6.57 16.89 23.82
C SER A 37 7.48 16.13 24.79
N SER A 38 7.31 14.80 24.94
CA SER A 38 8.20 13.98 25.77
C SER A 38 9.52 13.60 25.09
N LEU A 39 9.60 13.77 23.77
CA LEU A 39 10.77 13.45 22.97
C LEU A 39 11.79 14.60 22.96
N SER A 40 13.07 14.26 22.89
CA SER A 40 14.13 15.22 22.59
C SER A 40 14.01 15.78 21.16
N HIS A 41 14.60 16.94 20.90
CA HIS A 41 14.60 17.52 19.55
C HIS A 41 15.24 16.61 18.50
N TYR A 42 16.24 15.81 18.89
CA TYR A 42 16.85 14.82 18.00
C TYR A 42 15.86 13.71 17.64
N GLU A 43 15.19 13.12 18.63
CA GLU A 43 14.17 12.09 18.41
C GLU A 43 13.00 12.61 17.56
N GLN A 44 12.53 13.83 17.85
CA GLN A 44 11.50 14.51 17.04
C GLN A 44 11.94 14.59 15.56
N GLY A 45 13.16 15.02 15.29
CA GLY A 45 13.74 15.04 13.95
C GLY A 45 13.71 13.68 13.28
N SER A 46 14.12 12.62 13.99
CA SER A 46 14.10 11.25 13.48
C SER A 46 12.70 10.74 13.13
N TYR A 47 11.67 11.09 13.90
CA TYR A 47 10.29 10.71 13.57
C TYR A 47 9.81 11.36 12.27
N VAL A 48 10.10 12.64 12.06
CA VAL A 48 9.72 13.35 10.82
C VAL A 48 10.45 12.77 9.62
N GLU A 49 11.76 12.56 9.73
CA GLU A 49 12.59 11.94 8.69
C GLU A 49 12.10 10.52 8.35
N ALA A 50 11.67 9.74 9.34
CA ALA A 50 11.14 8.40 9.11
C ALA A 50 9.91 8.42 8.18
N PHE A 51 8.99 9.38 8.30
CA PHE A 51 7.86 9.48 7.38
C PHE A 51 8.28 9.80 5.94
N GLU A 52 9.36 10.58 5.77
CA GLU A 52 9.93 10.90 4.47
C GLU A 52 10.57 9.65 3.84
N LEU A 53 11.36 8.90 4.61
CA LEU A 53 11.92 7.61 4.18
C LEU A 53 10.85 6.57 3.83
N LEU A 54 9.70 6.61 4.49
CA LEU A 54 8.55 5.76 4.19
C LEU A 54 7.76 6.24 2.96
N GLY A 55 8.06 7.41 2.40
CA GLY A 55 7.28 8.03 1.32
C GLY A 55 5.83 8.26 1.73
N SER A 56 5.62 8.72 2.96
CA SER A 56 4.29 8.91 3.56
C SER A 56 4.02 10.38 3.86
N ARG A 57 3.94 11.21 2.82
CA ARG A 57 3.65 12.64 2.95
C ARG A 57 2.33 12.90 3.70
N ASN A 58 1.27 12.16 3.35
CA ASN A 58 -0.01 12.26 4.07
C ASN A 58 0.12 11.83 5.53
N GLY A 59 0.85 10.75 5.80
CA GLY A 59 1.09 10.29 7.17
C GLY A 59 1.82 11.33 8.00
N ARG A 60 2.87 11.95 7.43
CA ARG A 60 3.61 13.07 8.02
C ARG A 60 2.67 14.25 8.31
N ASN A 61 1.88 14.68 7.33
CA ASN A 61 0.97 15.82 7.48
C ASN A 61 -0.08 15.57 8.57
N THR A 62 -0.70 14.39 8.59
CA THR A 62 -1.66 14.02 9.63
C THR A 62 -0.98 13.97 11.01
N PHE A 63 0.21 13.37 11.10
CA PHE A 63 0.97 13.36 12.35
C PHE A 63 1.31 14.77 12.83
N LEU A 64 1.75 15.66 11.94
CA LEU A 64 2.09 17.05 12.23
C LEU A 64 0.86 17.86 12.69
N GLN A 65 -0.30 17.68 12.06
CA GLN A 65 -1.54 18.35 12.48
C GLN A 65 -1.94 17.97 13.91
N HIS A 66 -1.69 16.72 14.30
CA HIS A 66 -2.02 16.23 15.64
C HIS A 66 -1.04 16.69 16.72
N ILE A 67 0.20 17.06 16.37
CA ILE A 67 1.13 17.67 17.34
C ILE A 67 0.88 19.17 17.52
N THR A 68 0.45 19.89 16.47
CA THR A 68 0.20 21.35 16.55
C THR A 68 -1.16 21.67 17.15
N GLY A 69 -2.10 20.72 17.13
CA GLY A 69 -3.47 20.93 17.61
C GLY A 69 -4.38 21.60 16.58
N ASP A 70 -3.91 21.84 15.36
CA ASP A 70 -4.69 22.43 14.25
C ASP A 70 -5.57 21.37 13.56
N VAL A 71 -6.35 20.61 14.32
CA VAL A 71 -7.31 19.67 13.74
C VAL A 71 -8.57 20.46 13.36
N PRO A 72 -9.01 20.49 12.09
CA PRO A 72 -10.27 21.11 11.72
C PRO A 72 -11.43 20.42 12.45
N GLU A 73 -12.30 21.19 13.10
CA GLU A 73 -13.46 20.74 13.92
C GLU A 73 -14.46 19.82 13.19
N VAL A 74 -14.29 19.58 11.88
CA VAL A 74 -15.26 18.87 11.02
C VAL A 74 -15.01 17.35 10.92
N SER A 75 -13.99 16.81 11.61
CA SER A 75 -13.72 15.37 11.62
C SER A 75 -14.10 14.76 12.97
N GLU A 76 -15.35 14.29 13.09
CA GLU A 76 -15.85 13.45 14.20
C GLU A 76 -15.17 12.06 14.31
N MET A 77 -13.93 11.92 13.84
CA MET A 77 -13.15 10.72 14.03
C MET A 77 -12.08 10.97 15.08
N THR A 78 -12.41 10.56 16.31
CA THR A 78 -11.53 9.93 17.31
C THR A 78 -10.11 10.49 17.41
N ASN A 79 -9.76 11.01 18.60
CA ASN A 79 -8.39 11.24 19.06
C ASN A 79 -7.43 10.23 18.41
N PRO A 80 -6.49 10.67 17.55
CA PRO A 80 -5.70 9.77 16.72
C PRO A 80 -4.94 8.76 17.58
N ASN A 81 -5.23 7.49 17.36
CA ASN A 81 -4.49 6.43 18.03
C ASN A 81 -3.03 6.49 17.54
N LEU A 82 -2.09 6.80 18.45
CA LEU A 82 -0.66 6.85 18.16
C LEU A 82 -0.18 5.57 17.47
N GLN A 83 -0.77 4.42 17.81
CA GLN A 83 -0.48 3.13 17.17
C GLN A 83 -0.79 3.18 15.67
N LEU A 84 -1.94 3.72 15.27
CA LEU A 84 -2.31 3.82 13.86
C LEU A 84 -1.38 4.77 13.12
N LEU A 85 -1.05 5.93 13.72
CA LEU A 85 -0.18 6.92 13.09
C LEU A 85 1.22 6.39 12.80
N LEU A 86 1.77 5.53 13.67
CA LEU A 86 3.12 5.00 13.52
C LEU A 86 3.16 3.69 12.71
N VAL A 87 2.21 2.79 12.90
CA VAL A 87 2.26 1.44 12.30
C VAL A 87 1.71 1.42 10.87
N VAL A 88 0.64 2.17 10.58
CA VAL A 88 0.00 2.15 9.26
C VAL A 88 0.93 2.59 8.12
N PRO A 89 1.74 3.66 8.25
CA PRO A 89 2.72 4.04 7.22
C PRO A 89 3.69 2.91 6.88
N LEU A 90 4.16 2.16 7.90
CA LEU A 90 5.06 1.01 7.73
C LEU A 90 4.37 -0.09 6.92
N LEU A 91 3.17 -0.51 7.32
CA LEU A 91 2.41 -1.56 6.63
C LEU A 91 2.06 -1.16 5.19
N ARG A 92 1.70 0.11 4.95
CA ARG A 92 1.46 0.63 3.60
C ARG A 92 2.73 0.59 2.75
N ARG A 93 3.88 1.00 3.32
CA ARG A 93 5.16 0.98 2.59
C ARG A 93 5.56 -0.45 2.24
N MET A 94 5.41 -1.40 3.17
CA MET A 94 5.60 -2.83 2.89
C MET A 94 4.68 -3.30 1.77
N GLY A 95 3.38 -3.02 1.83
CA GLY A 95 2.45 -3.40 0.78
C GLY A 95 2.82 -2.86 -0.60
N LYS A 96 3.28 -1.59 -0.67
CA LYS A 96 3.80 -1.00 -1.92
C LYS A 96 5.04 -1.75 -2.42
N LEU A 97 6.01 -2.02 -1.55
CA LEU A 97 7.25 -2.71 -1.91
C LEU A 97 7.00 -4.15 -2.40
N ALA A 98 6.07 -4.87 -1.77
CA ALA A 98 5.67 -6.20 -2.19
C ALA A 98 5.17 -6.21 -3.64
N LEU A 99 4.32 -5.23 -4.00
CA LEU A 99 3.73 -5.18 -5.34
C LEU A 99 4.68 -4.62 -6.42
N ALA A 100 5.58 -3.71 -6.06
CA ALA A 100 6.45 -3.01 -7.01
C ALA A 100 7.74 -3.76 -7.40
N ARG A 101 8.21 -4.72 -6.59
CA ARG A 101 9.49 -5.41 -6.81
C ARG A 101 9.29 -6.82 -7.38
N GLY A 102 10.02 -7.82 -6.89
CA GLY A 102 9.92 -9.22 -7.34
C GLY A 102 9.33 -10.16 -6.30
N ASP A 103 9.28 -11.45 -6.65
CA ASP A 103 8.71 -12.52 -5.84
C ASP A 103 9.37 -12.64 -4.46
N VAL A 104 10.68 -12.44 -4.36
CA VAL A 104 11.42 -12.47 -3.07
C VAL A 104 10.88 -11.43 -2.08
N GLN A 105 10.53 -10.22 -2.54
CA GLN A 105 9.96 -9.21 -1.65
C GLN A 105 8.53 -9.57 -1.26
N MET A 106 7.73 -10.14 -2.16
CA MET A 106 6.41 -10.65 -1.80
C MET A 106 6.52 -11.75 -0.75
N GLU A 107 7.49 -12.65 -0.89
CA GLU A 107 7.74 -13.74 0.03
C GLU A 107 7.97 -13.26 1.46
N VAL A 108 8.99 -12.41 1.64
CA VAL A 108 9.33 -11.81 2.93
C VAL A 108 8.13 -11.07 3.53
N LEU A 109 7.47 -10.22 2.74
CA LEU A 109 6.46 -9.31 3.26
C LEU A 109 5.12 -9.99 3.57
N PHE A 110 4.74 -11.05 2.84
CA PHE A 110 3.55 -11.85 3.16
C PHE A 110 3.74 -12.71 4.39
N ASN A 111 4.94 -13.28 4.58
CA ASN A 111 5.31 -13.90 5.85
C ASN A 111 5.24 -12.90 7.01
N CYS A 112 5.75 -11.68 6.81
CA CYS A 112 5.63 -10.62 7.82
C CYS A 112 4.17 -10.32 8.18
N PHE A 113 3.26 -10.18 7.21
CA PHE A 113 1.85 -9.88 7.50
C PHE A 113 1.17 -10.97 8.33
N GLY A 114 1.42 -12.25 8.02
CA GLY A 114 0.93 -13.37 8.82
C GLY A 114 1.43 -13.28 10.26
N MET A 115 2.76 -13.19 10.45
CA MET A 115 3.37 -13.15 11.79
C MET A 115 3.00 -11.90 12.59
N ILE A 116 2.93 -10.73 11.94
CA ILE A 116 2.49 -9.48 12.59
C ILE A 116 1.07 -9.64 13.09
N SER A 117 0.16 -10.18 12.26
CA SER A 117 -1.25 -10.36 12.65
C SER A 117 -1.39 -11.23 13.90
N GLU A 118 -0.59 -12.30 14.00
CA GLU A 118 -0.58 -13.20 15.15
C GLU A 118 -0.04 -12.51 16.42
N GLN A 119 1.00 -11.68 16.30
CA GLN A 119 1.66 -11.05 17.45
C GLN A 119 0.91 -9.85 18.02
N ILE A 120 0.24 -9.04 17.19
CA ILE A 120 -0.46 -7.83 17.66
C ILE A 120 -1.85 -8.13 18.25
N GLY A 121 -2.37 -9.33 18.02
CA GLY A 121 -3.67 -9.78 18.49
C GLY A 121 -4.87 -9.23 17.70
N PRO A 122 -6.09 -9.74 17.96
CA PRO A 122 -7.26 -9.56 17.11
C PRO A 122 -7.77 -8.12 17.03
N GLU A 123 -7.73 -7.38 18.15
CA GLU A 123 -8.23 -5.99 18.20
C GLU A 123 -7.40 -5.08 17.30
N SER A 124 -6.09 -5.07 17.50
CA SER A 124 -5.16 -4.25 16.71
C SER A 124 -5.04 -4.76 15.27
N CYS A 125 -5.13 -6.08 15.06
CA CYS A 125 -5.19 -6.64 13.71
C CYS A 125 -6.39 -6.12 12.92
N ARG A 126 -7.55 -5.87 13.55
CA ARG A 126 -8.72 -5.28 12.85
C ARG A 126 -8.41 -3.90 12.31
N GLU A 127 -7.73 -3.05 13.08
CA GLU A 127 -7.41 -1.68 12.68
C GLU A 127 -6.41 -1.65 11.51
N TYR A 128 -5.53 -2.66 11.42
CA TYR A 128 -4.52 -2.74 10.36
C TYR A 128 -4.93 -3.61 9.17
N ALA A 129 -6.05 -4.32 9.28
CA ALA A 129 -6.43 -5.41 8.37
C ALA A 129 -6.40 -4.96 6.91
N ILE A 130 -7.03 -3.84 6.58
CA ILE A 130 -7.10 -3.32 5.20
C ILE A 130 -5.71 -3.11 4.61
N HIS A 131 -4.74 -2.66 5.41
CA HIS A 131 -3.39 -2.35 4.95
C HIS A 131 -2.56 -3.60 4.66
N MET A 132 -2.72 -4.67 5.45
CA MET A 132 -2.10 -5.97 5.17
C MET A 132 -2.84 -6.74 4.06
N MET A 133 -4.17 -6.64 4.05
CA MET A 133 -5.03 -7.38 3.13
C MET A 133 -5.00 -6.84 1.70
N LEU A 134 -4.80 -5.53 1.50
CA LEU A 134 -4.74 -4.94 0.16
C LEU A 134 -3.71 -5.61 -0.78
N PRO A 135 -2.42 -5.72 -0.41
CA PRO A 135 -1.43 -6.40 -1.27
C PRO A 135 -1.70 -7.91 -1.40
N ILE A 136 -2.15 -8.57 -0.32
CA ILE A 136 -2.50 -10.00 -0.33
C ILE A 136 -3.65 -10.27 -1.31
N TYR A 137 -4.72 -9.48 -1.23
CA TYR A 137 -5.89 -9.56 -2.11
C TYR A 137 -5.48 -9.38 -3.56
N LYS A 138 -4.65 -8.38 -3.88
CA LYS A 138 -4.21 -8.14 -5.25
C LYS A 138 -3.49 -9.36 -5.85
N VAL A 139 -2.66 -10.05 -5.06
CA VAL A 139 -1.98 -11.27 -5.53
C VAL A 139 -2.96 -12.43 -5.70
N CYS A 140 -3.81 -12.68 -4.69
CA CYS A 140 -4.78 -13.78 -4.72
C CYS A 140 -5.74 -13.66 -5.91
N GLU A 141 -6.25 -12.46 -6.16
CA GLU A 141 -7.27 -12.19 -7.18
C GLU A 141 -6.69 -11.77 -8.54
N GLY A 142 -5.35 -11.68 -8.67
CA GLY A 142 -4.69 -11.37 -9.93
C GLY A 142 -4.70 -9.90 -10.36
N PHE A 143 -4.85 -8.95 -9.43
CA PHE A 143 -4.84 -7.49 -9.68
C PHE A 143 -3.44 -6.84 -9.59
N VAL A 144 -2.36 -7.61 -9.72
CA VAL A 144 -0.97 -7.09 -9.63
C VAL A 144 -0.47 -6.53 -10.97
N GLY A 145 -1.12 -6.85 -12.10
CA GLY A 145 -0.72 -6.37 -13.42
C GLY A 145 0.54 -7.05 -13.98
N LYS A 146 1.09 -8.05 -13.28
CA LYS A 146 2.23 -8.86 -13.71
C LYS A 146 1.98 -10.35 -13.43
N VAL A 147 2.75 -11.20 -14.08
CA VAL A 147 2.73 -12.64 -13.81
C VAL A 147 3.31 -12.87 -12.42
N VAL A 148 2.58 -13.60 -11.59
CA VAL A 148 2.98 -14.03 -10.25
C VAL A 148 3.02 -15.55 -10.24
N SER A 149 4.11 -16.12 -9.71
CA SER A 149 4.34 -17.55 -9.62
C SER A 149 3.30 -18.26 -8.75
N ALA A 150 3.16 -19.57 -8.92
CA ALA A 150 2.18 -20.37 -8.17
C ALA A 150 2.53 -20.39 -6.67
N GLU A 151 3.81 -20.47 -6.36
CA GLU A 151 4.39 -20.48 -5.02
C GLU A 151 4.03 -19.19 -4.27
N ILE A 152 4.15 -18.03 -4.91
CA ILE A 152 3.79 -16.75 -4.29
C ILE A 152 2.28 -16.60 -4.11
N LYS A 153 1.46 -17.15 -5.01
CA LYS A 153 -0.01 -17.16 -4.84
C LYS A 153 -0.44 -18.06 -3.68
N GLU A 154 0.20 -19.21 -3.54
CA GLU A 154 0.00 -20.10 -2.39
C GLU A 154 0.39 -19.38 -1.09
N LEU A 155 1.55 -18.72 -1.08
CA LEU A 155 2.00 -17.95 0.08
C LEU A 155 1.05 -16.80 0.43
N ALA A 156 0.56 -16.05 -0.55
CA ALA A 156 -0.43 -15.00 -0.33
C ALA A 156 -1.72 -15.58 0.27
N SER A 157 -2.15 -16.74 -0.20
CA SER A 157 -3.33 -17.45 0.35
C SER A 157 -3.08 -17.88 1.80
N LYS A 158 -1.89 -18.38 2.11
CA LYS A 158 -1.49 -18.72 3.49
C LYS A 158 -1.48 -17.49 4.41
N ALA A 159 -0.91 -16.37 3.96
CA ALA A 159 -0.90 -15.12 4.72
C ALA A 159 -2.33 -14.58 4.93
N ARG A 160 -3.18 -14.65 3.91
CA ARG A 160 -4.61 -14.31 4.00
C ARG A 160 -5.31 -15.15 5.07
N ASP A 161 -5.06 -16.45 5.08
CA ASP A 161 -5.73 -17.37 5.99
C ASP A 161 -5.21 -17.21 7.43
N ALA A 162 -3.93 -16.86 7.62
CA ALA A 162 -3.39 -16.46 8.92
C ALA A 162 -4.08 -15.21 9.48
N VAL A 163 -4.18 -14.14 8.67
CA VAL A 163 -4.90 -12.91 9.04
C VAL A 163 -6.38 -13.19 9.33
N ARG A 164 -7.03 -14.05 8.53
CA ARG A 164 -8.41 -14.49 8.77
C ARG A 164 -8.55 -15.25 10.10
N GLY A 165 -7.59 -16.12 10.41
CA GLY A 165 -7.56 -16.89 11.66
C GLY A 165 -7.56 -15.99 12.89
N VAL A 166 -6.80 -14.89 12.85
CA VAL A 166 -6.73 -13.90 13.93
C VAL A 166 -7.99 -13.01 13.99
N LEU A 167 -8.45 -12.49 12.85
CA LEU A 167 -9.60 -11.57 12.80
C LEU A 167 -10.93 -12.24 13.16
N GLY A 168 -11.06 -13.52 12.84
CA GLY A 168 -12.34 -14.22 12.76
C GLY A 168 -13.09 -13.89 11.46
N VAL A 169 -14.03 -14.76 11.11
CA VAL A 169 -14.71 -14.74 9.80
C VAL A 169 -15.42 -13.40 9.52
N ASP A 170 -16.19 -12.88 10.47
CA ASP A 170 -17.00 -11.67 10.24
C ASP A 170 -16.16 -10.43 9.98
N HIS A 171 -15.12 -10.21 10.78
CA HIS A 171 -14.22 -9.07 10.62
C HIS A 171 -13.36 -9.20 9.38
N PHE A 172 -12.93 -10.43 9.06
CA PHE A 172 -12.22 -10.70 7.82
C PHE A 172 -13.08 -10.36 6.60
N VAL A 173 -14.34 -10.81 6.55
CA VAL A 173 -15.24 -10.53 5.42
C VAL A 173 -15.45 -9.02 5.25
N LYS A 174 -15.60 -8.27 6.35
CA LYS A 174 -15.69 -6.80 6.30
C LYS A 174 -14.44 -6.18 5.68
N ALA A 175 -13.25 -6.50 6.21
CA ALA A 175 -11.98 -5.96 5.70
C ALA A 175 -11.73 -6.35 4.23
N TYR A 176 -12.04 -7.59 3.87
CA TYR A 176 -11.88 -8.11 2.50
C TYR A 176 -12.81 -7.39 1.51
N ASN A 177 -14.07 -7.17 1.88
CA ASN A 177 -15.03 -6.41 1.07
C ASN A 177 -14.64 -4.93 0.95
N GLU A 178 -14.09 -4.34 2.01
CA GLU A 178 -13.59 -2.97 1.97
C GLU A 178 -12.40 -2.82 1.02
N VAL A 179 -11.46 -3.76 1.06
CA VAL A 179 -10.36 -3.83 0.08
C VAL A 179 -10.90 -3.94 -1.34
N ARG A 180 -11.84 -4.86 -1.58
CA ARG A 180 -12.49 -5.03 -2.89
C ARG A 180 -13.11 -3.72 -3.38
N LYS A 181 -13.93 -3.08 -2.53
CA LYS A 181 -14.58 -1.79 -2.85
C LYS A 181 -13.54 -0.71 -3.17
N SER A 182 -12.46 -0.61 -2.39
CA SER A 182 -11.41 0.37 -2.63
C SER A 182 -10.71 0.21 -3.98
N ILE A 183 -10.59 -1.03 -4.48
CA ILE A 183 -10.02 -1.33 -5.80
C ILE A 183 -11.01 -0.97 -6.91
N GLU A 184 -12.29 -1.30 -6.73
CA GLU A 184 -13.36 -0.95 -7.65
C GLU A 184 -13.50 0.58 -7.79
N ASP A 185 -13.53 1.30 -6.67
CA ASP A 185 -13.60 2.77 -6.62
C ASP A 185 -12.41 3.42 -7.35
N LYS A 186 -11.19 2.92 -7.15
CA LYS A 186 -9.99 3.39 -7.86
C LYS A 186 -10.08 3.14 -9.36
N ARG A 187 -10.57 1.97 -9.78
CA ARG A 187 -10.74 1.64 -11.19
C ARG A 187 -11.79 2.53 -11.85
N ASP A 188 -12.88 2.79 -11.18
CA ASP A 188 -13.95 3.65 -11.70
C ASP A 188 -13.54 5.12 -11.73
N LYS A 189 -12.74 5.58 -10.75
CA LYS A 189 -12.08 6.89 -10.78
C LYS A 189 -11.18 7.04 -12.01
N ARG A 190 -10.33 6.04 -12.31
CA ARG A 190 -9.47 6.05 -13.53
C ARG A 190 -10.29 6.15 -14.81
N LYS A 191 -11.32 5.32 -14.97
CA LYS A 191 -12.24 5.37 -16.13
C LYS A 191 -12.94 6.71 -16.30
N ARG A 192 -13.40 7.33 -15.20
CA ARG A 192 -14.06 8.65 -15.25
C ARG A 192 -13.05 9.76 -15.60
N SER A 193 -11.84 9.69 -15.08
CA SER A 193 -10.76 10.62 -15.41
C SER A 193 -10.38 10.53 -16.88
N GLU A 194 -10.19 9.32 -17.42
CA GLU A 194 -9.88 9.09 -18.84
C GLU A 194 -10.98 9.66 -19.76
N LYS A 195 -12.25 9.43 -19.43
CA LYS A 195 -13.39 10.01 -20.17
C LYS A 195 -13.37 11.54 -20.14
N LEU A 196 -13.08 12.14 -18.99
CA LEU A 196 -13.02 13.59 -18.86
C LEU A 196 -11.87 14.17 -19.69
N THR A 197 -10.68 13.54 -19.65
CA THR A 197 -9.54 13.95 -20.48
C THR A 197 -9.84 13.86 -21.97
N ALA A 198 -10.50 12.78 -22.43
CA ALA A 198 -10.91 12.63 -23.82
C ALA A 198 -11.95 13.68 -24.28
N VAL A 199 -12.79 14.18 -23.37
CA VAL A 199 -13.77 15.25 -23.66
C VAL A 199 -13.09 16.63 -23.70
N ILE A 200 -12.12 16.87 -22.81
CA ILE A 200 -11.42 18.16 -22.72
C ILE A 200 -10.34 18.32 -23.81
N ASN A 201 -9.76 17.22 -24.31
CA ASN A 201 -8.74 17.24 -25.36
C ASN A 201 -9.01 16.21 -26.48
N PRO A 202 -9.79 16.58 -27.52
CA PRO A 202 -10.18 15.65 -28.59
C PRO A 202 -9.06 15.31 -29.60
N VAL A 203 -7.91 16.00 -29.59
CA VAL A 203 -6.93 15.97 -30.71
C VAL A 203 -5.88 14.86 -30.61
N SER A 204 -5.83 14.07 -29.53
CA SER A 204 -4.84 12.98 -29.42
C SER A 204 -5.25 11.68 -30.12
N CYS A 205 -6.52 11.50 -30.47
CA CYS A 205 -6.99 10.25 -31.09
C CYS A 205 -6.79 10.19 -32.62
N GLU A 206 -6.56 11.31 -33.30
CA GLU A 206 -6.46 11.35 -34.77
C GLU A 206 -5.01 11.35 -35.28
N GLU A 207 -4.04 11.85 -34.50
CA GLU A 207 -2.66 12.02 -34.96
C GLU A 207 -1.77 10.76 -34.79
N GLU A 208 -2.17 9.77 -33.98
CA GLU A 208 -1.37 8.56 -33.75
C GLU A 208 -1.39 7.54 -34.90
N THR A 209 -2.25 7.71 -35.92
CA THR A 209 -2.25 6.82 -37.09
C THR A 209 -1.19 7.16 -38.14
N LYS A 210 -0.48 8.28 -38.03
CA LYS A 210 0.45 8.75 -39.09
C LYS A 210 1.93 8.78 -38.73
N ASN A 211 2.34 8.57 -37.47
CA ASN A 211 3.73 8.80 -37.07
C ASN A 211 4.44 7.61 -36.41
N CYS A 212 3.95 6.38 -36.58
CA CYS A 212 4.56 5.16 -36.01
C CYS A 212 5.80 4.66 -36.78
N SER A 213 6.59 5.56 -37.35
CA SER A 213 7.87 5.21 -37.96
C SER A 213 8.87 6.33 -37.74
N GLN A 214 9.83 6.08 -36.86
CA GLN A 214 11.02 6.90 -36.55
C GLN A 214 10.89 7.79 -35.32
N THR A 215 11.09 7.22 -34.13
CA THR A 215 11.81 7.91 -33.03
C THR A 215 12.32 6.88 -32.02
N PRO A 216 13.61 6.93 -31.61
CA PRO A 216 14.12 6.08 -30.52
C PRO A 216 13.55 6.51 -29.17
N CYS A 217 13.26 5.53 -28.31
CA CYS A 217 12.73 5.75 -26.96
C CYS A 217 13.68 6.60 -26.08
N PRO A 218 13.22 7.66 -25.40
CA PRO A 218 14.02 8.39 -24.43
C PRO A 218 14.19 7.58 -23.14
N GLN A 219 15.39 7.65 -22.55
CA GLN A 219 15.70 7.06 -21.24
C GLN A 219 15.02 7.86 -20.11
N GLU A 220 14.57 7.13 -19.09
CA GLU A 220 13.84 7.65 -17.92
C GLU A 220 14.72 8.58 -17.07
N GLU A 221 14.31 9.84 -16.91
CA GLU A 221 14.73 10.68 -15.79
C GLU A 221 13.67 10.61 -14.69
N GLU A 222 14.08 10.18 -13.51
CA GLU A 222 13.26 10.14 -12.29
C GLU A 222 12.83 11.55 -11.89
N ASN A 223 11.51 11.79 -11.81
CA ASN A 223 10.97 12.96 -11.14
C ASN A 223 9.84 12.57 -10.18
N ASN A 224 10.08 12.90 -8.91
CA ASN A 224 9.21 12.64 -7.77
C ASN A 224 8.00 13.58 -7.77
N ASN A 225 6.79 13.03 -7.85
CA ASN A 225 5.55 13.76 -7.58
C ASN A 225 4.62 12.89 -6.71
N ASP A 226 4.63 13.18 -5.41
CA ASP A 226 3.68 12.67 -4.42
C ASP A 226 2.45 13.59 -4.33
N GLU A 227 1.33 13.14 -4.89
CA GLU A 227 -0.01 13.04 -4.27
C GLU A 227 -1.06 12.74 -5.35
N ASP A 228 -1.89 11.71 -5.13
CA ASP A 228 -3.20 11.51 -5.77
C ASP A 228 -3.33 11.68 -7.30
N GLY A 229 -2.32 11.25 -8.05
CA GLY A 229 -2.37 11.11 -9.50
C GLY A 229 -1.76 9.78 -9.95
N ASP A 230 -2.54 8.70 -9.98
CA ASP A 230 -2.20 7.51 -10.77
C ASP A 230 -2.38 7.87 -12.26
N MET A 231 -1.44 8.63 -12.82
CA MET A 231 -1.12 8.60 -14.24
C MET A 231 -0.02 7.55 -14.42
N GLU A 232 -0.39 6.29 -14.28
CA GLU A 232 0.44 5.18 -14.74
C GLU A 232 0.13 5.01 -16.23
N LYS A 233 1.09 5.37 -17.09
CA LYS A 233 1.03 5.14 -18.53
C LYS A 233 1.05 3.63 -18.78
N VAL A 234 -0.11 3.00 -18.90
CA VAL A 234 -0.21 1.59 -19.34
C VAL A 234 -0.39 1.59 -20.85
N MET A 235 0.71 1.44 -21.58
CA MET A 235 0.65 0.86 -22.93
C MET A 235 0.28 -0.62 -22.78
N SER A 236 -0.92 -0.98 -23.22
CA SER A 236 -1.31 -2.37 -23.45
C SER A 236 -1.61 -2.53 -24.95
N CYS A 237 -0.60 -2.89 -25.73
CA CYS A 237 -0.82 -3.42 -27.07
C CYS A 237 -1.48 -4.80 -26.94
N ARG A 238 -2.80 -4.87 -27.09
CA ARG A 238 -3.48 -6.09 -27.54
C ARG A 238 -3.43 -6.09 -29.05
N GLN A 239 -2.69 -7.02 -29.64
CA GLN A 239 -2.99 -7.50 -30.98
C GLN A 239 -3.72 -8.82 -30.84
N ASP A 240 -5.04 -8.72 -30.91
CA ASP A 240 -5.93 -9.85 -31.07
C ASP A 240 -5.59 -10.57 -32.37
N GLY A 241 -5.47 -11.90 -32.27
CA GLY A 241 -5.33 -12.78 -33.42
C GLY A 241 -6.53 -12.63 -34.35
N GLN A 242 -6.26 -12.20 -35.58
CA GLN A 242 -7.20 -12.38 -36.69
C GLN A 242 -6.83 -13.68 -37.40
N VAL A 243 -7.65 -14.69 -37.16
CA VAL A 243 -7.85 -15.81 -38.08
C VAL A 243 -8.43 -15.22 -39.37
N PHE A 244 -7.71 -15.34 -40.48
CA PHE A 244 -8.31 -15.31 -41.81
C PHE A 244 -8.06 -16.66 -42.48
N VAL A 245 -9.16 -17.32 -42.80
CA VAL A 245 -9.26 -18.52 -43.62
C VAL A 245 -9.91 -18.09 -44.94
N ARG A 246 -9.42 -18.70 -46.05
CA ARG A 246 -9.89 -18.71 -47.46
C ARG A 246 -9.49 -17.53 -48.35
N ASP A 247 -9.10 -17.74 -49.61
CA ASP A 247 -9.02 -18.94 -50.48
C ASP A 247 -7.66 -18.98 -51.20
#